data_AF-R9A4V8-F1
#
_entry.id   AF-R9A4V8-F1
#
_cell.length_a   1.000
_cell.length_b   1.000
_cell.length_c   1.000
_cell.angle_alpha   90.00
_cell.angle_beta   90.00
_cell.angle_gamma   90.00
#
_symmetry.space_group_name_H-M   'P 1'
#
loop_
_entity.id
_entity.type
_entity.pdbx_description
1 polymer ?
#
loop_
_entity_poly.entity_id
_entity_poly.type
_entity_poly.pdbx_seq_one_letter_code
_entity_poly.pdbx_strand_id
1 'polypeptide(L)'
;MLFVLKLEKIYISRSKKITLWFLVSFFTFVSCAKSVYNSVCDPNSRAYSETSILLGLLGEKKHPCFPGVRIVSNPGLNLSSYRGKISEFGGNAIQGSALTFESFLGAAPKDTVSVQVIVSNPSYATVSPTSFVWTPNDWEVSRYITVTAVNDTFINGTRNFTIGLSPSSNDTSMRLQDQTISMDIVDNDKIIFITTGTYTGILGGVYGADAICQADAKCPAGKICKTMLVDAGSDSRQASNTANLGDGQIDWVLKPFSTYVRNDTPTVIATTTANSLFTFPVVGIRPSSSTIWTGLSADWTSHTTNHCGSWGLNSGNGQAGDSGGTGTSSIALGGFTCSSNLPLYCVEQ
;
A
#
# COMPACT_ATOMS: atom_id res chain seq x y z
N MET A 1 -55.23 -9.88 5.37
CA MET A 1 -56.40 -9.61 4.50
C MET A 1 -55.90 -9.61 3.06
N LEU A 2 -56.46 -10.50 2.23
CA LEU A 2 -56.02 -10.89 0.89
C LEU A 2 -55.77 -9.71 -0.08
N PHE A 3 -54.72 -9.79 -0.88
CA PHE A 3 -54.61 -9.07 -2.16
C PHE A 3 -55.03 -10.02 -3.28
N VAL A 4 -56.08 -9.65 -4.03
CA VAL A 4 -56.49 -10.32 -5.28
C VAL A 4 -56.03 -9.44 -6.45
N LEU A 5 -55.11 -9.95 -7.25
CA LEU A 5 -54.69 -9.38 -8.53
C LEU A 5 -55.77 -9.68 -9.59
N LYS A 6 -56.33 -8.64 -10.21
CA LYS A 6 -57.19 -8.76 -11.40
C LYS A 6 -56.38 -8.36 -12.63
N LEU A 7 -56.01 -9.35 -13.44
CA LEU A 7 -55.44 -9.19 -14.77
C LEU A 7 -56.57 -9.23 -15.80
N GLU A 8 -56.75 -8.17 -16.59
CA GLU A 8 -57.61 -8.21 -17.78
C GLU A 8 -56.75 -8.11 -19.06
N LYS A 9 -57.07 -9.01 -20.00
CA LYS A 9 -56.39 -9.26 -21.28
C LYS A 9 -56.66 -8.13 -22.28
N ILE A 10 -55.60 -7.72 -22.98
CA ILE A 10 -55.68 -6.86 -24.17
C ILE A 10 -56.16 -7.70 -25.36
N TYR A 11 -57.27 -7.29 -26.00
CA TYR A 11 -57.74 -7.82 -27.28
C TYR A 11 -57.35 -6.85 -28.39
N ILE A 12 -56.53 -7.29 -29.34
CA ILE A 12 -56.17 -6.52 -30.55
C ILE A 12 -57.06 -6.98 -31.70
N SER A 13 -57.90 -6.08 -32.21
CA SER A 13 -58.64 -6.25 -33.45
C SER A 13 -58.13 -5.25 -34.49
N ARG A 14 -57.72 -5.76 -35.66
CA ARG A 14 -57.29 -5.00 -36.85
C ARG A 14 -58.50 -4.56 -37.66
N SER A 15 -58.54 -3.29 -38.09
CA SER A 15 -59.08 -2.91 -39.41
C SER A 15 -58.66 -1.47 -39.80
N LYS A 16 -58.66 -1.22 -41.11
CA LYS A 16 -57.90 -0.21 -41.88
C LYS A 16 -58.56 1.18 -42.04
N LYS A 17 -57.67 2.19 -42.14
CA LYS A 17 -57.59 3.33 -43.08
C LYS A 17 -58.50 4.58 -42.94
N ILE A 18 -57.81 5.72 -43.09
CA ILE A 18 -58.21 7.06 -43.63
C ILE A 18 -58.37 8.21 -42.62
N THR A 19 -57.26 8.96 -42.49
CA THR A 19 -57.05 10.41 -42.47
C THR A 19 -58.14 11.36 -41.93
N LEU A 20 -57.84 12.05 -40.82
CA LEU A 20 -58.06 13.51 -40.70
C LEU A 20 -57.15 14.11 -39.62
N TRP A 21 -56.46 15.19 -39.99
CA TRP A 21 -55.52 15.97 -39.18
C TRP A 21 -56.17 16.57 -37.93
N PHE A 22 -55.54 16.40 -36.76
CA PHE A 22 -55.65 17.35 -35.65
C PHE A 22 -54.30 17.44 -34.92
N LEU A 23 -53.81 18.69 -34.80
CA LEU A 23 -52.59 19.05 -34.07
C LEU A 23 -52.64 18.52 -32.63
N VAL A 24 -51.74 17.59 -32.29
CA VAL A 24 -51.45 17.26 -30.90
C VAL A 24 -50.04 17.76 -30.61
N SER A 25 -49.99 18.93 -29.97
CA SER A 25 -48.80 19.42 -29.29
C SER A 25 -48.38 18.36 -28.27
N PHE A 26 -47.23 17.75 -28.51
CA PHE A 26 -46.62 16.75 -27.66
C PHE A 26 -46.04 17.45 -26.43
N PHE A 27 -46.90 17.77 -25.45
CA PHE A 27 -46.44 18.11 -24.11
C PHE A 27 -46.03 16.80 -23.43
N THR A 28 -44.75 16.47 -23.55
CA THR A 28 -44.10 15.52 -22.66
C THR A 28 -44.25 16.06 -21.24
N PHE A 29 -45.10 15.42 -20.44
CA PHE A 29 -44.96 15.50 -19.00
C PHE A 29 -43.64 14.79 -18.65
N VAL A 30 -42.54 15.55 -18.67
CA VAL A 30 -41.34 15.19 -17.95
C VAL A 30 -41.74 15.22 -16.48
N SER A 31 -42.22 14.07 -15.98
CA SER A 31 -42.22 13.80 -14.56
C SER A 31 -40.76 13.78 -14.14
N CYS A 32 -40.24 14.95 -13.78
CA CYS A 32 -39.00 15.08 -13.05
C CYS A 32 -39.29 14.56 -11.65
N ALA A 33 -39.30 13.23 -11.49
CA ALA A 33 -39.07 12.65 -10.18
C ALA A 33 -37.72 13.22 -9.76
N LYS A 34 -37.69 14.00 -8.66
CA LYS A 34 -36.44 14.45 -8.06
C LYS A 34 -35.54 13.22 -7.98
N SER A 35 -34.51 13.18 -8.82
CA SER A 35 -33.39 12.27 -8.64
C SER A 35 -32.78 12.70 -7.33
N VAL A 36 -33.24 12.11 -6.22
CA VAL A 36 -32.60 12.26 -4.92
C VAL A 36 -31.17 11.80 -5.16
N TYR A 37 -30.24 12.75 -5.10
CA TYR A 37 -28.82 12.46 -5.30
C TYR A 37 -28.47 11.34 -4.34
N ASN A 38 -28.17 10.14 -4.87
CA ASN A 38 -27.85 8.98 -4.06
C ASN A 38 -26.39 9.12 -3.59
N SER A 39 -26.17 10.05 -2.67
CA SER A 39 -24.85 10.43 -2.17
C SER A 39 -24.58 9.75 -0.83
N VAL A 40 -23.37 9.18 -0.69
CA VAL A 40 -22.90 8.60 0.58
C VAL A 40 -22.93 9.62 1.73
N CYS A 41 -22.94 10.92 1.43
CA CYS A 41 -22.97 11.99 2.43
C CYS A 41 -24.36 12.58 2.72
N ASP A 42 -25.44 12.04 2.14
CA ASP A 42 -26.82 12.44 2.46
C ASP A 42 -27.48 11.39 3.37
N PRO A 43 -27.76 11.70 4.65
CA PRO A 43 -28.37 10.77 5.62
C PRO A 43 -29.70 10.17 5.18
N ASN A 44 -30.43 10.86 4.29
CA ASN A 44 -31.72 10.40 3.79
C ASN A 44 -31.61 9.55 2.52
N SER A 45 -30.39 9.34 2.00
CA SER A 45 -30.15 8.55 0.80
C SER A 45 -30.01 7.07 1.10
N ARG A 46 -30.29 6.24 0.09
CA ARG A 46 -30.07 4.80 0.15
C ARG A 46 -28.58 4.47 0.28
N ALA A 47 -27.71 5.19 -0.43
CA ALA A 47 -26.26 5.03 -0.39
C ALA A 47 -25.67 5.24 1.01
N TYR A 48 -26.16 6.22 1.77
CA TYR A 48 -25.76 6.42 3.17
C TYR A 48 -26.11 5.22 4.04
N SER A 49 -27.33 4.70 3.92
CA SER A 49 -27.78 3.55 4.71
C SER A 49 -26.98 2.27 4.39
N GLU A 50 -26.75 1.99 3.11
CA GLU A 50 -25.98 0.82 2.66
C GLU A 50 -24.51 0.92 3.09
N THR A 51 -23.92 2.11 2.99
CA THR A 51 -22.55 2.37 3.44
C THR A 51 -22.42 2.26 4.97
N SER A 52 -23.38 2.79 5.72
CA SER A 52 -23.39 2.70 7.18
C SER A 52 -23.53 1.26 7.68
N ILE A 53 -24.36 0.45 7.01
CA ILE A 53 -24.48 -0.98 7.29
C ILE A 53 -23.17 -1.70 6.96
N LEU A 54 -22.57 -1.42 5.80
CA LEU A 54 -21.29 -2.01 5.39
C LEU A 54 -20.15 -1.66 6.36
N LEU A 55 -20.02 -0.38 6.75
CA LEU A 55 -19.05 0.06 7.75
C LEU A 55 -19.28 -0.67 9.08
N GLY A 56 -20.53 -0.77 9.53
CA GLY A 56 -20.90 -1.54 10.72
C GLY A 56 -20.50 -3.02 10.65
N LEU A 57 -20.68 -3.68 9.50
CA LEU A 57 -20.27 -5.05 9.25
C LEU A 57 -18.74 -5.21 9.20
N LEU A 58 -18.03 -4.21 8.69
CA LEU A 58 -16.56 -4.17 8.64
C LEU A 58 -15.93 -3.79 9.98
N GLY A 59 -16.73 -3.33 10.94
CA GLY A 59 -16.28 -2.86 12.24
C GLY A 59 -15.80 -1.41 12.24
N GLU A 60 -16.04 -0.65 11.18
CA GLU A 60 -15.77 0.79 11.12
C GLU A 60 -16.88 1.58 11.82
N LYS A 61 -16.50 2.36 12.84
CA LYS A 61 -17.44 3.12 13.68
C LYS A 61 -17.42 4.63 13.39
N LYS A 62 -16.68 5.04 12.35
CA LYS A 62 -16.65 6.40 11.81
C LYS A 62 -17.23 6.44 10.40
N HIS A 63 -18.12 7.39 10.15
CA HIS A 63 -18.64 7.61 8.80
C HIS A 63 -17.75 8.59 8.02
N PRO A 64 -17.31 8.29 6.78
CA PRO A 64 -16.40 9.14 6.01
C PRO A 64 -16.88 10.59 5.85
N CYS A 65 -18.20 10.78 5.68
CA CYS A 65 -18.81 12.09 5.53
C CYS A 65 -19.19 12.79 6.85
N PHE A 66 -19.17 12.06 7.97
CA PHE A 66 -19.56 12.59 9.29
C PHE A 66 -18.53 12.16 10.33
N PRO A 67 -17.29 12.68 10.27
CA PRO A 67 -16.21 12.29 11.17
C PRO A 67 -16.49 12.62 12.65
N GLY A 68 -17.48 13.47 12.93
CA GLY A 68 -17.94 13.80 14.28
C GLY A 68 -19.02 12.89 14.87
N VAL A 69 -19.58 11.95 14.10
CA VAL A 69 -20.63 11.03 14.59
C VAL A 69 -20.01 9.70 14.97
N ARG A 70 -20.19 9.30 16.24
CA ARG A 70 -19.72 8.01 16.78
C ARG A 70 -20.86 7.01 16.81
N ILE A 71 -20.64 5.84 16.22
CA ILE A 71 -21.57 4.72 16.37
C ILE A 71 -21.28 4.05 17.72
N VAL A 72 -22.05 4.41 18.75
CA VAL A 72 -22.00 3.76 20.06
C VAL A 72 -22.81 2.47 19.99
N SER A 73 -22.14 1.32 19.98
CA SER A 73 -22.81 0.02 19.97
C SER A 73 -22.84 -0.67 21.34
N ASN A 74 -22.06 -0.19 22.30
CA ASN A 74 -21.99 -0.71 23.66
C ASN A 74 -21.99 0.46 24.66
N PRO A 75 -22.75 0.44 25.76
CA PRO A 75 -22.58 1.42 26.84
C PRO A 75 -21.17 1.39 27.49
N GLY A 76 -20.44 0.27 27.37
CA GLY A 76 -19.05 0.13 27.81
C GLY A 76 -18.00 0.75 26.88
N LEU A 77 -16.87 0.07 26.73
CA LEU A 77 -15.76 0.47 25.86
C LEU A 77 -16.11 0.26 24.38
N ASN A 78 -15.86 1.28 23.56
CA ASN A 78 -15.98 1.24 22.10
C ASN A 78 -14.68 1.75 21.45
N LEU A 79 -14.49 1.36 20.18
CA LEU A 79 -13.33 1.70 19.37
C LEU A 79 -13.76 2.35 18.05
N SER A 80 -12.88 3.15 17.44
CA SER A 80 -13.12 3.72 16.11
C SER A 80 -13.13 2.68 15.00
N SER A 81 -12.32 1.63 15.14
CA SER A 81 -12.26 0.48 14.23
C SER A 81 -11.81 -0.77 14.97
N TYR A 82 -12.23 -1.93 14.49
CA TYR A 82 -11.82 -3.25 14.97
C TYR A 82 -10.80 -3.93 14.05
N ARG A 83 -10.36 -3.22 13.00
CA ARG A 83 -9.35 -3.70 12.06
C ARG A 83 -8.31 -2.61 11.79
N GLY A 84 -7.08 -3.02 11.53
CA GLY A 84 -6.03 -2.11 11.12
C GLY A 84 -4.98 -2.79 10.28
N LYS A 85 -4.27 -1.98 9.52
CA LYS A 85 -3.16 -2.42 8.69
C LYS A 85 -2.02 -1.45 8.89
N ILE A 86 -0.88 -1.98 9.34
CA ILE A 86 0.39 -1.28 9.42
C ILE A 86 1.38 -2.00 8.50
N SER A 87 2.53 -1.41 8.31
CA SER A 87 3.63 -1.98 7.54
C SER A 87 4.94 -1.68 8.23
N GLU A 88 5.89 -2.60 8.07
CA GLU A 88 7.31 -2.43 8.42
C GLU A 88 7.97 -1.28 7.64
N PHE A 89 7.35 -0.88 6.53
CA PHE A 89 7.63 0.34 5.80
C PHE A 89 7.28 1.62 6.60
N GLY A 90 8.01 2.71 6.37
CA GLY A 90 7.56 4.07 6.68
C GLY A 90 8.15 4.72 7.93
N GLY A 91 9.05 4.04 8.63
CA GLY A 91 9.74 4.59 9.81
C GLY A 91 11.26 4.66 9.63
N ASN A 92 11.98 3.79 10.33
CA ASN A 92 13.44 3.70 10.35
C ASN A 92 13.87 2.22 10.29
N ALA A 93 15.16 1.92 10.50
CA ALA A 93 15.68 0.56 10.42
C ALA A 93 15.05 -0.46 11.41
N ILE A 94 14.35 0.00 12.46
CA ILE A 94 13.77 -0.85 13.51
C ILE A 94 12.25 -0.65 13.68
N GLN A 95 11.66 0.34 13.01
CA GLN A 95 10.25 0.69 13.14
C GLN A 95 9.63 0.98 11.79
N GLY A 96 8.42 0.50 11.59
CA GLY A 96 7.61 0.85 10.42
C GLY A 96 6.61 1.95 10.70
N SER A 97 5.55 1.94 9.92
CA SER A 97 4.41 2.85 10.01
C SER A 97 3.64 2.67 11.32
N ALA A 98 2.89 3.72 11.68
CA ALA A 98 2.04 3.74 12.85
C ALA A 98 0.58 4.02 12.48
N LEU A 99 -0.35 3.45 13.24
CA LEU A 99 -1.79 3.65 13.12
C LEU A 99 -2.39 3.97 14.49
N THR A 100 -3.25 4.99 14.54
CA THR A 100 -3.89 5.44 15.78
C THR A 100 -5.37 5.05 15.81
N PHE A 101 -5.78 4.42 16.90
CA PHE A 101 -7.17 4.07 17.21
C PHE A 101 -7.71 4.98 18.29
N GLU A 102 -8.95 5.42 18.11
CA GLU A 102 -9.67 6.15 19.13
C GLU A 102 -10.49 5.16 19.98
N SER A 103 -10.45 5.35 21.28
CA SER A 103 -11.20 4.61 22.28
C SER A 103 -12.12 5.58 23.03
N PHE A 104 -13.35 5.16 23.30
CA PHE A 104 -14.35 5.98 24.00
C PHE A 104 -15.38 5.13 24.76
N LEU A 105 -15.98 5.70 25.80
CA LEU A 105 -17.07 5.07 26.54
C LEU A 105 -18.42 5.44 25.93
N GLY A 106 -19.38 4.51 25.98
CA GLY A 106 -20.75 4.73 25.51
C GLY A 106 -21.68 5.36 26.54
N ALA A 107 -21.31 5.36 27.82
CA ALA A 107 -22.05 5.95 28.92
C ALA A 107 -21.10 6.41 30.04
N ALA A 108 -21.56 7.39 30.83
CA ALA A 108 -20.85 7.87 32.02
C ALA A 108 -20.69 6.75 33.06
N PRO A 109 -19.46 6.49 33.55
CA PRO A 109 -19.22 5.50 34.60
C PRO A 109 -19.46 6.12 36.00
N LYS A 110 -19.82 5.29 36.99
CA LYS A 110 -19.95 5.69 38.40
C LYS A 110 -18.64 5.59 39.18
N ASP A 111 -17.71 4.76 38.70
CA ASP A 111 -16.36 4.61 39.23
C ASP A 111 -15.36 4.63 38.07
N THR A 112 -14.07 4.77 38.38
CA THR A 112 -12.99 4.80 37.40
C THR A 112 -13.00 3.52 36.55
N VAL A 113 -12.84 3.69 35.24
CA VAL A 113 -12.63 2.61 34.28
C VAL A 113 -11.16 2.60 33.88
N SER A 114 -10.45 1.53 34.22
CA SER A 114 -9.06 1.30 33.82
C SER A 114 -9.00 0.33 32.66
N VAL A 115 -8.27 0.68 31.60
CA VAL A 115 -8.09 -0.17 30.41
C VAL A 115 -6.63 -0.54 30.25
N GLN A 116 -6.36 -1.84 30.15
CA GLN A 116 -5.05 -2.36 29.75
C GLN A 116 -5.05 -2.65 28.25
N VAL A 117 -3.93 -2.35 27.58
CA VAL A 117 -3.73 -2.55 26.14
C VAL A 117 -2.56 -3.51 25.94
N ILE A 118 -2.82 -4.64 25.29
CA ILE A 118 -1.88 -5.74 25.14
C ILE A 118 -1.71 -6.07 23.65
N VAL A 119 -0.47 -6.11 23.20
CA VAL A 119 -0.11 -6.69 21.89
C VAL A 119 0.08 -8.19 22.06
N SER A 120 -0.57 -8.98 21.21
CA SER A 120 -0.41 -10.44 21.18
C SER A 120 1.00 -10.91 20.79
N ASN A 121 1.71 -10.15 19.94
CA ASN A 121 3.12 -10.42 19.62
C ASN A 121 3.97 -9.13 19.54
N PRO A 122 4.74 -8.80 20.58
CA PRO A 122 5.59 -7.61 20.62
C PRO A 122 6.70 -7.57 19.57
N SER A 123 7.04 -8.70 18.93
CA SER A 123 8.01 -8.71 17.83
C SER A 123 7.46 -8.11 16.53
N TYR A 124 6.13 -7.94 16.43
CA TYR A 124 5.48 -7.37 15.23
C TYR A 124 5.08 -5.91 15.43
N ALA A 125 4.69 -5.52 16.64
CA ALA A 125 4.27 -4.16 16.91
C ALA A 125 4.45 -3.77 18.37
N THR A 126 4.52 -2.46 18.59
CA THR A 126 4.45 -1.85 19.92
C THR A 126 3.20 -0.99 20.02
N VAL A 127 2.72 -0.75 21.25
CA VAL A 127 1.55 0.09 21.52
C VAL A 127 1.88 1.16 22.55
N SER A 128 1.32 2.36 22.35
CA SER A 128 1.43 3.46 23.29
C SER A 128 0.12 4.28 23.35
N PRO A 129 -0.42 4.55 24.56
CA PRO A 129 0.01 4.01 25.85
C PRO A 129 -0.42 2.54 26.02
N THR A 130 0.22 1.81 26.94
CA THR A 130 -0.15 0.42 27.31
C THR A 130 -1.32 0.35 28.29
N SER A 131 -1.71 1.49 28.87
CA SER A 131 -2.93 1.59 29.67
C SER A 131 -3.40 3.04 29.75
N PHE A 132 -4.69 3.22 30.03
CA PHE A 132 -5.29 4.53 30.29
C PHE A 132 -6.55 4.38 31.15
N VAL A 133 -7.03 5.50 31.69
CA VAL A 133 -8.18 5.54 32.58
C VAL A 133 -9.20 6.57 32.15
N TRP A 134 -10.46 6.31 32.49
CA TRP A 134 -11.54 7.28 32.57
C TRP A 134 -12.07 7.37 33.98
N THR A 135 -12.31 8.59 34.42
CA THR A 135 -13.05 8.93 35.63
C THR A 135 -14.49 9.31 35.25
N PRO A 136 -15.42 9.37 36.22
CA PRO A 136 -16.76 9.90 35.98
C PRO A 136 -16.80 11.32 35.41
N ASN A 137 -15.73 12.12 35.58
CA ASN A 137 -15.69 13.52 35.15
C ASN A 137 -15.11 13.73 33.74
N ASP A 138 -14.38 12.76 33.19
CA ASP A 138 -13.72 12.87 31.89
C ASP A 138 -14.08 11.75 30.91
N TRP A 139 -15.19 11.03 31.17
CA TRP A 139 -15.64 9.89 30.36
C TRP A 139 -15.94 10.23 28.89
N GLU A 140 -16.32 11.47 28.59
CA GLU A 140 -16.55 11.96 27.23
C GLU A 140 -15.24 12.26 26.48
N VAL A 141 -14.13 12.41 27.21
CA VAL A 141 -12.81 12.69 26.63
C VAL A 141 -12.27 11.40 26.01
N SER A 142 -11.94 11.48 24.73
CA SER A 142 -11.48 10.28 24.00
C SER A 142 -10.03 9.99 24.29
N ARG A 143 -9.69 8.71 24.30
CA ARG A 143 -8.33 8.22 24.49
C ARG A 143 -7.84 7.62 23.19
N TYR A 144 -6.55 7.74 22.93
CA TYR A 144 -5.95 7.28 21.67
C TYR A 144 -4.89 6.24 21.97
N ILE A 145 -4.84 5.21 21.14
CA ILE A 145 -3.83 4.16 21.17
C ILE A 145 -3.12 4.21 19.83
N THR A 146 -1.81 4.40 19.85
CA THR A 146 -0.97 4.32 18.66
C THR A 146 -0.28 2.96 18.63
N VAL A 147 -0.50 2.22 17.55
CA VAL A 147 0.17 0.96 17.23
C VAL A 147 1.29 1.28 16.23
N THR A 148 2.53 0.92 16.54
CA THR A 148 3.70 1.14 15.67
C THR A 148 4.29 -0.19 15.26
N ALA A 149 4.47 -0.43 13.97
CA ALA A 149 5.10 -1.64 13.45
C ALA A 149 6.56 -1.75 13.90
N VAL A 150 7.01 -2.97 14.19
CA VAL A 150 8.42 -3.30 14.36
C VAL A 150 8.94 -3.79 13.00
N ASN A 151 9.98 -3.14 12.49
CA ASN A 151 10.62 -3.53 11.23
C ASN A 151 11.65 -4.63 11.50
N ASP A 152 11.54 -5.75 10.80
CA ASP A 152 12.52 -6.83 10.83
C ASP A 152 13.32 -6.90 9.51
N THR A 153 13.98 -8.03 9.25
CA THR A 153 14.83 -8.22 8.05
C THR A 153 14.57 -9.57 7.39
N PHE A 154 13.47 -10.22 7.74
CA PHE A 154 13.07 -11.53 7.25
C PHE A 154 11.91 -11.38 6.28
N ILE A 155 12.12 -11.83 5.05
CA ILE A 155 11.02 -11.99 4.09
C ILE A 155 10.06 -13.05 4.62
N ASN A 156 8.94 -12.60 5.16
CA ASN A 156 7.97 -13.43 5.87
C ASN A 156 6.53 -13.06 5.50
N GLY A 157 6.37 -12.09 4.58
CA GLY A 157 5.08 -11.69 4.02
C GLY A 157 4.17 -10.98 5.02
N THR A 158 2.92 -10.77 4.63
CA THR A 158 1.95 -10.13 5.53
C THR A 158 1.60 -11.09 6.67
N ARG A 159 1.72 -10.61 7.91
CA ARG A 159 1.45 -11.37 9.13
C ARG A 159 0.27 -10.75 9.88
N ASN A 160 -0.44 -11.56 10.64
CA ASN A 160 -1.60 -11.13 11.40
C ASN A 160 -1.30 -11.18 12.90
N PHE A 161 -1.80 -10.20 13.63
CA PHE A 161 -1.76 -10.16 15.09
C PHE A 161 -2.97 -9.41 15.63
N THR A 162 -3.07 -9.31 16.95
CA THR A 162 -4.18 -8.63 17.62
C THR A 162 -3.70 -7.66 18.70
N ILE A 163 -4.48 -6.59 18.89
CA ILE A 163 -4.43 -5.72 20.07
C ILE A 163 -5.63 -6.04 20.94
N GLY A 164 -5.37 -6.52 22.15
CA GLY A 164 -6.39 -6.73 23.19
C GLY A 164 -6.54 -5.48 24.05
N LEU A 165 -7.78 -5.10 24.35
CA LEU A 165 -8.09 -4.07 25.34
C LEU A 165 -8.98 -4.68 26.41
N SER A 166 -8.52 -4.69 27.66
CA SER A 166 -9.23 -5.28 28.79
C SER A 166 -9.65 -4.17 29.78
N PRO A 167 -10.90 -3.69 29.69
CA PRO A 167 -11.44 -2.69 30.61
C PRO A 167 -11.88 -3.31 31.94
N SER A 168 -11.66 -2.60 33.04
CA SER A 168 -12.06 -2.97 34.40
C SER A 168 -12.58 -1.77 35.18
N SER A 169 -13.58 -1.98 36.04
CA SER A 169 -14.14 -0.96 36.94
C SER A 169 -14.90 -1.64 38.08
N ASN A 170 -15.08 -0.94 39.21
CA ASN A 170 -15.99 -1.39 40.26
C ASN A 170 -17.46 -1.00 39.96
N ASP A 171 -17.72 -0.20 38.93
CA ASP A 171 -19.08 0.10 38.49
C ASP A 171 -19.73 -1.13 37.81
N THR A 172 -20.46 -1.90 38.61
CA THR A 172 -21.18 -3.11 38.16
C THR A 172 -22.32 -2.81 37.19
N SER A 173 -22.71 -1.55 37.01
CA SER A 173 -23.72 -1.17 36.01
C SER A 173 -23.15 -1.03 34.61
N MET A 174 -21.82 -0.96 34.46
CA MET A 174 -21.17 -0.96 33.16
C MET A 174 -21.06 -2.36 32.56
N ARG A 175 -21.37 -2.47 31.26
CA ARG A 175 -21.12 -3.67 30.48
C ARG A 175 -19.73 -3.63 29.85
N LEU A 176 -18.71 -3.83 30.68
CA LEU A 176 -17.33 -3.91 30.24
C LEU A 176 -17.06 -5.29 29.63
N GLN A 177 -16.53 -5.29 28.40
CA GLN A 177 -16.13 -6.49 27.68
C GLN A 177 -14.79 -6.21 27.02
N ASP A 178 -13.91 -7.21 27.01
CA ASP A 178 -12.66 -7.14 26.29
C ASP A 178 -12.93 -6.84 24.81
N GLN A 179 -12.16 -5.92 24.26
CA GLN A 179 -12.20 -5.57 22.85
C GLN A 179 -10.94 -6.09 22.17
N THR A 180 -11.04 -6.44 20.89
CA THR A 180 -9.90 -6.92 20.11
C THR A 180 -9.87 -6.23 18.77
N ILE A 181 -8.71 -5.67 18.42
CA ILE A 181 -8.44 -5.12 17.09
C ILE A 181 -7.63 -6.16 16.32
N SER A 182 -8.14 -6.58 15.16
CA SER A 182 -7.41 -7.45 14.23
C SER A 182 -6.45 -6.61 13.40
N MET A 183 -5.16 -6.95 13.42
CA MET A 183 -4.11 -6.18 12.77
C MET A 183 -3.39 -7.02 11.71
N ASP A 184 -3.08 -6.38 10.59
CA ASP A 184 -2.17 -6.89 9.58
C ASP A 184 -0.89 -6.06 9.58
N ILE A 185 0.28 -6.71 9.54
CA ILE A 185 1.57 -6.08 9.31
C ILE A 185 2.12 -6.50 7.96
N VAL A 186 2.32 -5.53 7.07
CA VAL A 186 2.90 -5.76 5.74
C VAL A 186 4.42 -5.68 5.82
N ASP A 187 5.04 -6.76 5.40
CA ASP A 187 6.47 -6.91 5.17
C ASP A 187 6.98 -5.97 4.06
N ASN A 188 8.13 -5.35 4.30
CA ASN A 188 8.84 -4.45 3.37
C ASN A 188 10.18 -5.02 2.89
N ASP A 189 10.53 -6.25 3.28
CA ASP A 189 11.73 -6.94 2.83
C ASP A 189 11.60 -7.42 1.38
N LYS A 190 12.66 -7.22 0.60
CA LYS A 190 12.71 -7.55 -0.84
C LYS A 190 14.01 -8.20 -1.23
N ILE A 191 13.96 -9.07 -2.23
CA ILE A 191 15.17 -9.69 -2.78
C ILE A 191 15.80 -8.78 -3.84
N ILE A 192 17.11 -8.58 -3.71
CA ILE A 192 17.97 -8.12 -4.81
C ILE A 192 18.96 -9.23 -5.18
N PHE A 193 19.14 -9.44 -6.47
CA PHE A 193 20.07 -10.45 -6.99
C PHE A 193 20.73 -10.00 -8.28
N ILE A 194 21.69 -10.81 -8.71
CA ILE A 194 22.37 -10.67 -10.00
C ILE A 194 22.00 -11.86 -10.85
N THR A 195 21.71 -11.61 -12.13
CA THR A 195 21.41 -12.64 -13.12
C THR A 195 22.45 -13.74 -13.14
N THR A 196 22.02 -14.95 -13.49
CA THR A 196 22.89 -16.10 -13.77
C THR A 196 23.64 -15.93 -15.08
N GLY A 197 22.98 -15.37 -16.10
CA GLY A 197 23.56 -15.04 -17.39
C GLY A 197 24.20 -13.66 -17.43
N THR A 198 24.94 -13.43 -18.53
CA THR A 198 25.53 -12.15 -18.90
C THR A 198 25.03 -11.74 -20.27
N TYR A 199 24.93 -10.43 -20.51
CA TYR A 199 24.24 -9.86 -21.66
C TYR A 199 25.00 -8.64 -22.20
N THR A 200 24.97 -8.49 -23.52
CA THR A 200 25.41 -7.27 -24.20
C THR A 200 24.42 -6.13 -23.98
N GLY A 201 24.76 -4.93 -24.44
CA GLY A 201 23.90 -3.74 -24.41
C GLY A 201 22.62 -3.82 -25.25
N ILE A 202 22.43 -4.85 -26.09
CA ILE A 202 21.16 -5.12 -26.78
C ILE A 202 20.24 -5.92 -25.83
N LEU A 203 19.56 -5.22 -24.92
CA LEU A 203 18.63 -5.84 -23.97
C LEU A 203 17.17 -5.79 -24.46
N GLY A 204 16.89 -5.05 -25.54
CA GLY A 204 15.52 -4.76 -25.97
C GLY A 204 14.89 -3.63 -25.16
N GLY A 205 15.71 -2.67 -24.70
CA GLY A 205 15.29 -1.62 -23.77
C GLY A 205 15.14 -2.12 -22.33
N VAL A 206 14.67 -1.24 -21.45
CA VAL A 206 14.51 -1.57 -20.02
C VAL A 206 13.48 -2.68 -19.79
N TYR A 207 12.42 -2.75 -20.61
CA TYR A 207 11.40 -3.80 -20.51
C TYR A 207 11.91 -5.17 -20.99
N GLY A 208 12.78 -5.20 -22.00
CA GLY A 208 13.46 -6.43 -22.39
C GLY A 208 14.42 -6.92 -21.29
N ALA A 209 15.10 -5.98 -20.62
CA ALA A 209 15.90 -6.28 -19.44
C ALA A 209 15.08 -6.76 -18.23
N ASP A 210 13.84 -6.27 -18.04
CA ASP A 210 12.90 -6.81 -17.06
C ASP A 210 12.51 -8.25 -17.39
N ALA A 211 12.24 -8.56 -18.66
CA ALA A 211 11.91 -9.92 -19.09
C ALA A 211 13.06 -10.89 -18.78
N ILE A 212 14.32 -10.44 -18.90
CA ILE A 212 15.50 -11.20 -18.47
C ILE A 212 15.45 -11.46 -16.96
N CYS A 213 15.23 -10.43 -16.14
CA CYS A 213 15.14 -10.59 -14.68
C CYS A 213 13.99 -11.49 -14.25
N GLN A 214 12.83 -11.39 -14.91
CA GLN A 214 11.65 -12.19 -14.64
C GLN A 214 11.85 -13.67 -14.99
N ALA A 215 12.65 -13.95 -16.03
CA ALA A 215 12.95 -15.31 -16.49
C ALA A 215 14.13 -15.96 -15.74
N ASP A 216 14.93 -15.18 -15.02
CA ASP A 216 16.07 -15.72 -14.27
C ASP A 216 15.60 -16.64 -13.13
N ALA A 217 16.23 -17.79 -12.97
CA ALA A 217 15.88 -18.79 -11.96
C ALA A 217 16.01 -18.27 -10.51
N LYS A 218 16.72 -17.15 -10.29
CA LYS A 218 16.83 -16.47 -8.99
C LYS A 218 15.65 -15.56 -8.68
N CYS A 219 14.77 -15.27 -9.65
CA CYS A 219 13.53 -14.56 -9.35
C CYS A 219 12.61 -15.47 -8.52
N PRO A 220 12.13 -15.04 -7.34
CA PRO A 220 11.30 -15.89 -6.49
C PRO A 220 9.99 -16.28 -7.18
N ALA A 221 9.57 -17.53 -7.01
CA ALA A 221 8.34 -18.04 -7.63
C ALA A 221 7.12 -17.20 -7.24
N GLY A 222 6.34 -16.78 -8.24
CA GLY A 222 5.14 -15.94 -8.05
C GLY A 222 5.43 -14.46 -7.77
N LYS A 223 6.70 -14.03 -7.78
CA LYS A 223 7.08 -12.62 -7.66
C LYS A 223 7.39 -12.00 -9.02
N ILE A 224 7.32 -10.67 -9.05
CA ILE A 224 7.73 -9.87 -10.20
C ILE A 224 9.15 -9.38 -9.94
N CYS A 225 10.05 -9.57 -10.91
CA CYS A 225 11.42 -9.09 -10.83
C CYS A 225 11.71 -8.12 -11.98
N LYS A 226 12.20 -6.93 -11.64
CA LYS A 226 12.58 -5.90 -12.61
C LYS A 226 14.07 -5.58 -12.52
N THR A 227 14.65 -5.09 -13.61
CA THR A 227 16.07 -4.72 -13.62
C THR A 227 16.32 -3.32 -13.04
N MET A 228 17.38 -3.17 -12.24
CA MET A 228 17.85 -1.86 -11.80
C MET A 228 18.73 -1.22 -12.90
N LEU A 229 18.05 -0.67 -13.92
CA LEU A 229 18.65 -0.15 -15.15
C LEU A 229 17.91 1.11 -15.60
N VAL A 230 18.61 2.22 -15.81
CA VAL A 230 18.00 3.47 -16.33
C VAL A 230 18.38 3.72 -17.79
N ASP A 231 17.58 4.48 -18.53
CA ASP A 231 17.79 4.82 -19.94
C ASP A 231 18.22 6.27 -20.16
N ALA A 232 18.64 6.59 -21.40
CA ALA A 232 19.27 7.85 -21.81
C ALA A 232 18.48 9.12 -21.48
N GLY A 233 17.16 9.01 -21.54
CA GLY A 233 16.21 10.13 -21.43
C GLY A 233 15.36 10.06 -20.17
N SER A 234 15.55 9.03 -19.34
CA SER A 234 14.66 8.74 -18.22
C SER A 234 13.20 8.49 -18.64
N ASP A 235 12.96 8.16 -19.92
CA ASP A 235 11.61 8.05 -20.48
C ASP A 235 10.89 6.78 -20.00
N SER A 236 11.64 5.69 -19.81
CA SER A 236 11.08 4.38 -19.45
C SER A 236 11.38 3.99 -18.00
N ARG A 237 12.55 4.39 -17.48
CA ARG A 237 12.93 4.13 -16.09
C ARG A 237 13.92 5.17 -15.56
N GLN A 238 13.59 5.74 -14.41
CA GLN A 238 14.35 6.80 -13.75
C GLN A 238 14.39 6.64 -12.24
N ALA A 239 15.58 6.72 -11.65
CA ALA A 239 15.76 6.72 -10.19
C ALA A 239 15.64 8.12 -9.56
N SER A 240 16.18 9.13 -10.25
CA SER A 240 16.20 10.51 -9.77
C SER A 240 16.33 11.49 -10.93
N ASN A 241 15.67 12.64 -10.83
CA ASN A 241 15.83 13.77 -11.74
C ASN A 241 16.96 14.69 -11.28
N THR A 242 17.02 14.94 -9.97
CA THR A 242 18.06 15.73 -9.32
C THR A 242 19.05 14.81 -8.61
N ALA A 243 20.33 15.13 -8.62
CA ALA A 243 21.38 14.36 -7.94
C ALA A 243 21.01 14.01 -6.48
N ASN A 244 20.99 12.71 -6.16
CA ASN A 244 20.78 12.13 -4.83
C ASN A 244 19.44 12.42 -4.13
N LEU A 245 18.43 12.94 -4.84
CA LEU A 245 17.14 13.27 -4.20
C LEU A 245 16.10 12.15 -4.28
N GLY A 246 16.13 11.34 -5.34
CA GLY A 246 15.10 10.34 -5.64
C GLY A 246 13.78 10.97 -6.12
N ASP A 247 13.84 12.20 -6.65
CA ASP A 247 12.70 12.94 -7.18
C ASP A 247 12.40 12.54 -8.64
N GLY A 248 11.15 12.66 -9.06
CA GLY A 248 10.77 12.40 -10.47
C GLY A 248 10.94 10.95 -10.92
N GLN A 249 10.78 9.97 -10.02
CA GLN A 249 10.91 8.55 -10.36
C GLN A 249 9.91 8.10 -11.43
N ILE A 250 10.41 7.36 -12.42
CA ILE A 250 9.62 6.73 -13.48
C ILE A 250 9.90 5.24 -13.44
N ASP A 251 8.86 4.43 -13.25
CA ASP A 251 8.93 2.96 -13.11
C ASP A 251 10.15 2.44 -12.32
N TRP A 252 10.49 3.14 -11.22
CA TRP A 252 11.68 2.82 -10.44
C TRP A 252 11.51 1.51 -9.67
N VAL A 253 12.59 0.74 -9.62
CA VAL A 253 12.55 -0.64 -9.12
C VAL A 253 12.68 -0.77 -7.62
N LEU A 254 13.36 0.17 -6.97
CA LEU A 254 13.42 0.19 -5.52
C LEU A 254 12.16 0.85 -4.97
N LYS A 255 11.63 0.31 -3.89
CA LYS A 255 10.55 0.86 -3.09
C LYS A 255 11.12 1.67 -1.92
N PRO A 256 10.40 2.68 -1.43
CA PRO A 256 10.86 3.50 -0.32
C PRO A 256 10.92 2.64 0.96
N PHE A 257 11.67 3.08 1.98
CA PHE A 257 11.82 2.44 3.30
C PHE A 257 11.72 0.90 3.29
N SER A 258 12.43 0.27 2.37
CA SER A 258 12.42 -1.17 2.16
C SER A 258 13.82 -1.70 2.43
N THR A 259 13.88 -2.88 3.04
CA THR A 259 15.13 -3.59 3.28
C THR A 259 15.35 -4.54 2.11
N TYR A 260 16.55 -4.50 1.53
CA TYR A 260 16.92 -5.41 0.46
C TYR A 260 17.90 -6.45 0.98
N VAL A 261 17.56 -7.71 0.78
CA VAL A 261 18.38 -8.86 1.17
C VAL A 261 18.85 -9.61 -0.07
N ARG A 262 19.96 -10.33 0.05
CA ARG A 262 20.42 -11.20 -1.03
C ARG A 262 19.51 -12.43 -1.17
N ASN A 263 19.54 -13.02 -2.34
CA ASN A 263 18.86 -14.29 -2.60
C ASN A 263 19.62 -15.54 -2.10
N ASP A 264 20.93 -15.45 -1.81
CA ASP A 264 21.75 -16.59 -1.40
C ASP A 264 21.88 -16.73 0.13
N THR A 265 21.85 -15.62 0.86
CA THR A 265 21.94 -15.56 2.32
C THR A 265 20.97 -14.50 2.86
N PRO A 266 20.55 -14.57 4.14
CA PRO A 266 19.76 -13.51 4.76
C PRO A 266 20.59 -12.23 5.02
N THR A 267 21.60 -11.96 4.20
CA THR A 267 22.44 -10.78 4.35
C THR A 267 21.69 -9.57 3.81
N VAL A 268 21.43 -8.61 4.70
CA VAL A 268 20.94 -7.30 4.35
C VAL A 268 22.00 -6.57 3.52
N ILE A 269 21.60 -6.12 2.34
CA ILE A 269 22.40 -5.30 1.43
C ILE A 269 22.33 -3.84 1.86
N ALA A 270 21.12 -3.31 1.96
CA ALA A 270 20.86 -1.91 2.25
C ALA A 270 19.39 -1.70 2.61
N THR A 271 19.12 -0.56 3.22
CA THR A 271 17.78 0.01 3.32
C THR A 271 17.66 1.21 2.39
N THR A 272 16.45 1.46 1.91
CA THR A 272 16.17 2.62 1.06
C THR A 272 15.63 3.81 1.85
N THR A 273 15.88 5.01 1.34
CA THR A 273 15.30 6.25 1.87
C THR A 273 13.79 6.33 1.60
N ALA A 274 13.16 7.39 2.10
CA ALA A 274 11.78 7.75 1.76
C ALA A 274 11.54 7.93 0.26
N ASN A 275 12.61 8.20 -0.49
CA ASN A 275 12.59 8.42 -1.94
C ASN A 275 13.23 7.23 -2.67
N SER A 276 13.19 6.03 -2.09
CA SER A 276 13.55 4.78 -2.78
C SER A 276 14.98 4.68 -3.31
N LEU A 277 15.95 5.36 -2.69
CA LEU A 277 17.37 5.24 -3.05
C LEU A 277 18.12 4.46 -1.96
N PHE A 278 19.11 3.65 -2.31
CA PHE A 278 19.97 3.04 -1.28
C PHE A 278 20.77 4.12 -0.53
N THR A 279 20.91 3.91 0.78
CA THR A 279 21.83 4.70 1.59
C THR A 279 23.19 4.02 1.58
N PHE A 280 24.23 4.71 1.11
CA PHE A 280 25.60 4.22 1.17
C PHE A 280 26.20 4.42 2.58
N PRO A 281 27.07 3.51 3.07
CA PRO A 281 27.57 2.33 2.37
C PRO A 281 26.57 1.17 2.35
N VAL A 282 26.53 0.45 1.23
CA VAL A 282 25.82 -0.82 1.10
C VAL A 282 26.78 -1.98 1.34
N VAL A 283 26.25 -3.15 1.68
CA VAL A 283 27.00 -4.40 1.57
C VAL A 283 27.02 -4.80 0.10
N GLY A 284 28.14 -5.36 -0.39
CA GLY A 284 28.21 -5.88 -1.76
C GLY A 284 27.06 -6.84 -2.07
N ILE A 285 26.35 -6.57 -3.16
CA ILE A 285 25.23 -7.39 -3.66
C ILE A 285 25.71 -8.81 -3.97
N ARG A 286 26.99 -8.97 -4.33
CA ARG A 286 27.70 -10.26 -4.33
C ARG A 286 29.02 -10.16 -3.57
N PRO A 287 29.47 -11.28 -2.94
CA PRO A 287 30.76 -11.34 -2.28
C PRO A 287 31.95 -11.28 -3.27
N SER A 288 31.75 -11.73 -4.51
CA SER A 288 32.70 -11.56 -5.60
C SER A 288 32.30 -10.38 -6.49
N SER A 289 33.24 -9.47 -6.74
CA SER A 289 33.04 -8.34 -7.64
C SER A 289 32.78 -8.80 -9.08
N SER A 290 31.87 -8.12 -9.75
CA SER A 290 31.50 -8.29 -11.15
C SER A 290 30.95 -6.96 -11.65
N THR A 291 31.30 -6.58 -12.87
CA THR A 291 30.81 -5.36 -13.50
C THR A 291 29.37 -5.58 -13.98
N ILE A 292 28.42 -4.70 -13.63
CA ILE A 292 26.97 -4.88 -13.84
C ILE A 292 26.37 -3.70 -14.59
N TRP A 293 25.53 -3.91 -15.61
CA TRP A 293 24.85 -2.79 -16.29
C TRP A 293 23.89 -2.06 -15.35
N THR A 294 23.93 -0.72 -15.37
CA THR A 294 23.03 0.13 -14.56
C THR A 294 22.51 1.35 -15.31
N GLY A 295 23.31 1.95 -16.20
CA GLY A 295 22.97 3.24 -16.81
C GLY A 295 23.04 4.44 -15.87
N LEU A 296 23.37 4.23 -14.60
CA LEU A 296 23.30 5.25 -13.56
C LEU A 296 24.62 6.03 -13.45
N SER A 297 24.50 7.33 -13.24
CA SER A 297 25.55 8.15 -12.67
C SER A 297 25.71 7.84 -11.17
N ALA A 298 26.84 8.24 -10.59
CA ALA A 298 27.16 8.00 -9.17
C ALA A 298 26.19 8.68 -8.18
N ASP A 299 25.36 9.60 -8.67
CA ASP A 299 24.41 10.42 -7.92
C ASP A 299 22.95 10.03 -8.17
N TRP A 300 22.69 8.80 -8.64
CA TRP A 300 21.37 8.27 -8.97
C TRP A 300 20.66 8.91 -10.17
N THR A 301 21.28 9.87 -10.87
CA THR A 301 20.75 10.36 -12.14
C THR A 301 21.05 9.38 -13.27
N SER A 302 20.28 9.44 -14.35
CA SER A 302 20.58 8.68 -15.57
C SER A 302 21.84 9.24 -16.24
N HIS A 303 22.74 8.36 -16.67
CA HIS A 303 23.94 8.77 -17.38
C HIS A 303 23.56 9.26 -18.79
N THR A 304 24.03 10.44 -19.17
CA THR A 304 23.56 11.15 -20.37
C THR A 304 23.98 10.53 -21.71
N THR A 305 25.10 9.79 -21.76
CA THR A 305 25.62 9.19 -23.01
C THR A 305 25.88 7.67 -22.96
N ASN A 306 26.10 7.10 -21.79
CA ASN A 306 26.52 5.70 -21.61
C ASN A 306 25.33 4.80 -21.30
N HIS A 307 24.52 4.49 -22.30
CA HIS A 307 23.29 3.71 -22.14
C HIS A 307 23.02 2.78 -23.34
N CYS A 308 24.04 2.48 -24.15
CA CYS A 308 23.92 1.55 -25.30
C CYS A 308 22.73 1.83 -26.23
N GLY A 309 22.46 3.11 -26.54
CA GLY A 309 21.29 3.54 -27.30
C GLY A 309 19.97 3.06 -26.67
N SER A 310 19.71 3.50 -25.43
CA SER A 310 18.62 3.01 -24.57
C SER A 310 18.51 1.49 -24.52
N TRP A 311 19.66 0.82 -24.37
CA TRP A 311 19.80 -0.64 -24.28
C TRP A 311 19.25 -1.40 -25.50
N GLY A 312 19.42 -0.80 -26.68
CA GLY A 312 19.03 -1.37 -27.97
C GLY A 312 20.20 -1.64 -28.92
N LEU A 313 21.41 -1.21 -28.60
CA LEU A 313 22.57 -1.25 -29.49
C LEU A 313 23.74 -2.06 -28.91
N ASN A 314 24.51 -2.69 -29.80
CA ASN A 314 25.77 -3.38 -29.45
C ASN A 314 27.02 -2.50 -29.62
N SER A 315 26.83 -1.22 -29.91
CA SER A 315 27.88 -0.25 -30.22
C SER A 315 27.85 0.92 -29.27
N GLY A 316 29.01 1.56 -29.07
CA GLY A 316 29.17 2.63 -28.08
C GLY A 316 29.40 2.06 -26.68
N ASN A 317 29.07 2.87 -25.66
CA ASN A 317 29.31 2.53 -24.27
C ASN A 317 28.01 2.51 -23.45
N GLY A 318 28.02 1.66 -22.42
CA GLY A 318 27.01 1.59 -21.37
C GLY A 318 27.65 1.89 -20.01
N GLN A 319 26.90 2.47 -19.09
CA GLN A 319 27.36 2.73 -17.74
C GLN A 319 27.08 1.50 -16.87
N ALA A 320 28.07 1.12 -16.06
CA ALA A 320 28.01 -0.05 -15.22
C ALA A 320 28.49 0.24 -13.80
N GLY A 321 28.00 -0.54 -12.84
CA GLY A 321 28.43 -0.60 -11.44
C GLY A 321 29.29 -1.83 -11.13
N ASP A 322 29.70 -1.96 -9.87
CA ASP A 322 30.44 -3.10 -9.32
C ASP A 322 29.60 -3.83 -8.26
N SER A 323 29.28 -5.12 -8.47
CA SER A 323 28.51 -5.92 -7.51
C SER A 323 29.16 -6.10 -6.15
N GLY A 324 30.48 -5.94 -6.04
CA GLY A 324 31.22 -5.97 -4.79
C GLY A 324 31.39 -4.58 -4.16
N GLY A 325 31.02 -3.52 -4.87
CA GLY A 325 31.15 -2.15 -4.41
C GLY A 325 30.24 -1.85 -3.22
N THR A 326 30.74 -1.05 -2.28
CA THR A 326 29.99 -0.64 -1.08
C THR A 326 29.56 0.83 -1.13
N GLY A 327 30.16 1.64 -2.01
CA GLY A 327 29.81 3.04 -2.22
C GLY A 327 29.08 3.24 -3.54
N THR A 328 29.19 4.45 -4.10
CA THR A 328 28.60 4.81 -5.40
C THR A 328 29.11 3.97 -6.56
N SER A 329 30.31 3.36 -6.44
CA SER A 329 30.82 2.40 -7.42
C SER A 329 29.91 1.19 -7.62
N SER A 330 29.07 0.85 -6.64
CA SER A 330 28.09 -0.23 -6.75
C SER A 330 27.06 0.00 -7.86
N ILE A 331 26.76 1.27 -8.16
CA ILE A 331 25.83 1.68 -9.21
C ILE A 331 26.53 2.35 -10.40
N ALA A 332 27.71 2.94 -10.21
CA ALA A 332 28.42 3.71 -11.22
C ALA A 332 29.95 3.59 -11.06
N LEU A 333 30.50 2.48 -11.55
CA LEU A 333 31.94 2.23 -11.64
C LEU A 333 32.55 2.94 -12.86
N GLY A 334 31.88 2.89 -14.01
CA GLY A 334 32.39 3.50 -15.25
C GLY A 334 31.68 3.02 -16.51
N GLY A 335 32.17 3.51 -17.66
CA GLY A 335 31.67 3.17 -18.98
C GLY A 335 32.36 1.94 -19.58
N PHE A 336 31.59 1.02 -20.14
CA PHE A 336 32.07 -0.22 -20.77
C PHE A 336 31.48 -0.36 -22.17
N THR A 337 32.16 -1.07 -23.07
CA THR A 337 31.67 -1.26 -24.44
C THR A 337 30.38 -2.07 -24.43
N CYS A 338 29.39 -1.67 -25.23
CA CYS A 338 28.10 -2.35 -25.30
C CYS A 338 28.20 -3.81 -25.77
N SER A 339 29.30 -4.20 -26.44
CA SER A 339 29.61 -5.58 -26.80
C SER A 339 30.08 -6.45 -25.63
N SER A 340 30.29 -5.87 -24.45
CA SER A 340 30.69 -6.59 -23.24
C SER A 340 29.52 -7.39 -22.68
N ASN A 341 29.76 -8.63 -22.29
CA ASN A 341 28.75 -9.47 -21.65
C ASN A 341 28.79 -9.24 -20.14
N LEU A 342 27.85 -8.45 -19.62
CA LEU A 342 27.74 -8.14 -18.20
C LEU A 342 26.40 -8.64 -17.62
N PRO A 343 26.34 -9.05 -16.35
CA PRO A 343 25.09 -9.39 -15.69
C PRO A 343 24.22 -8.14 -15.44
N LEU A 344 23.00 -8.36 -14.93
CA LEU A 344 22.07 -7.32 -14.51
C LEU A 344 21.77 -7.43 -13.01
N TYR A 345 21.52 -6.29 -12.36
CA TYR A 345 20.82 -6.26 -11.08
C TYR A 345 19.33 -6.48 -11.32
N CYS A 346 18.74 -7.39 -10.55
CA CYS A 346 17.32 -7.70 -10.57
C CYS A 346 16.74 -7.54 -9.16
N VAL A 347 15.56 -6.92 -9.10
CA VAL A 347 14.93 -6.46 -7.86
C VAL A 347 13.49 -6.95 -7.83
N GLU A 348 13.12 -7.63 -6.74
CA GLU A 348 11.74 -8.00 -6.43
C GLU A 348 10.87 -6.75 -6.28
N GLN A 349 9.68 -6.77 -6.88
CA GLN A 349 8.71 -5.67 -6.84
C GLN A 349 7.73 -5.75 -5.69
#